data_AF-A0A022MKV3-F1
#
_entry.id   AF-A0A022MKV3-F1
#
_cell.length_a   1.000
_cell.length_b   1.000
_cell.length_c   1.000
_cell.angle_alpha   90.00
_cell.angle_beta   90.00
_cell.angle_gamma   90.00
#
_symmetry.space_group_name_H-M   'P 1'
#
loop_
_entity.id
_entity.type
_entity.pdbx_description
1 polymer ?
#
loop_
_entity_poly.entity_id
_entity_poly.type
_entity_poly.pdbx_seq_one_letter_code
_entity_poly.pdbx_strand_id
1 'polypeptide(L)'
;MSTPGTSGVPEDPCEIIHLDLRAGAAELDNAAALRARVARQLGRAGRPEPDSPRFLVVDTPAGLIDHQKQYKLLVGYPAVGEVSLLVLLVGSAPGSYARDDEAFQPDRRLRRPAALRSPNTGLLWAGDLRSARTALEHPAPDDPEALAVLVDVLSVPDLYDEVLERIHSLPEAAAAPGVRLLEQDLPPEVRDRAWRAALTRFAGEDTELPTDVMAAASSGVDLPVVLRDLVTARGGRDQPHRTRGGVADEAHRACADALDHAEEALAGLGSVPGLLRPARRASFEADVEQARQALGEYRELVDTALRSGGGSARSTADSTARFAALGLRVPAARGAAEQADQARQAIGAGLKDFAVRLLEQGFSLRAVAQRFTGLAGRVEPLPGSALLPKLAALPQPPGTAPTAT
;
A
#
# COMPACT_ATOMS: atom_id res chain seq x y z
N MET A 1 -42.79 -10.90 48.12
CA MET A 1 -41.82 -10.67 47.02
C MET A 1 -42.35 -9.51 46.21
N SER A 2 -41.81 -8.32 46.48
CA SER A 2 -42.23 -7.07 45.84
C SER A 2 -41.22 -6.73 44.76
N THR A 3 -41.67 -6.58 43.53
CA THR A 3 -40.92 -5.97 42.43
C THR A 3 -40.99 -4.46 42.59
N PRO A 4 -39.86 -3.72 42.60
CA PRO A 4 -39.90 -2.27 42.55
C PRO A 4 -40.16 -1.85 41.10
N GLY A 5 -41.18 -1.00 40.91
CA GLY A 5 -41.45 -0.36 39.64
C GLY A 5 -40.35 0.62 39.30
N THR A 6 -39.71 0.41 38.15
CA THR A 6 -38.86 1.39 37.49
C THR A 6 -39.74 2.54 37.02
N SER A 7 -39.81 3.62 37.80
CA SER A 7 -40.32 4.90 37.32
C SER A 7 -39.31 5.45 36.30
N GLY A 8 -39.49 5.09 35.03
CA GLY A 8 -38.91 5.83 33.93
C GLY A 8 -39.57 7.21 33.90
N VAL A 9 -38.83 8.24 34.30
CA VAL A 9 -39.15 9.60 33.89
C VAL A 9 -39.00 9.59 32.36
N PRO A 10 -40.02 9.96 31.57
CA PRO A 10 -39.82 10.15 30.15
C PRO A 10 -38.80 11.27 29.98
N GLU A 11 -37.61 10.95 29.47
CA GLU A 11 -36.69 11.97 28.98
C GLU A 11 -37.42 12.68 27.84
N ASP A 12 -37.90 13.89 28.12
CA ASP A 12 -38.49 14.74 27.10
C ASP A 12 -37.41 14.94 26.02
N PRO A 13 -37.72 14.69 24.73
CA PRO A 13 -36.78 14.92 23.65
C PRO A 13 -36.51 16.43 23.59
N CYS A 14 -35.41 16.87 24.21
CA CYS A 14 -35.06 18.27 24.33
C CYS A 14 -34.58 18.79 22.96
N GLU A 15 -35.44 19.57 22.31
CA GLU A 15 -35.17 20.16 21.00
C GLU A 15 -34.03 21.18 21.08
N ILE A 16 -33.17 21.21 20.06
CA ILE A 16 -32.06 22.16 19.97
C ILE A 16 -32.54 23.46 19.34
N ILE A 17 -32.35 24.56 20.06
CA ILE A 17 -32.76 25.89 19.65
C ILE A 17 -31.64 26.50 18.79
N HIS A 18 -31.83 26.46 17.47
CA HIS A 18 -30.91 27.05 16.50
C HIS A 18 -31.09 28.57 16.34
N LEU A 19 -30.01 29.33 16.49
CA LEU A 19 -29.95 30.78 16.27
C LEU A 19 -28.77 31.17 15.37
N ASP A 20 -29.05 31.86 14.26
CA ASP A 20 -28.01 32.38 13.37
C ASP A 20 -27.78 33.88 13.63
N LEU A 21 -26.65 34.21 14.27
CA LEU A 21 -26.28 35.58 14.61
C LEU A 21 -25.68 36.35 13.42
N ARG A 22 -25.28 35.66 12.35
CA ARG A 22 -24.65 36.31 11.19
C ARG A 22 -25.59 37.28 10.48
N ALA A 23 -26.88 36.95 10.44
CA ALA A 23 -27.93 37.78 9.85
C ALA A 23 -28.94 38.30 10.88
N GLY A 24 -29.04 37.66 12.06
CA GLY A 24 -30.12 37.90 13.03
C GLY A 24 -29.70 38.54 14.36
N ALA A 25 -28.42 38.88 14.57
CA ALA A 25 -27.96 39.39 15.87
C ALA A 25 -28.63 40.69 16.31
N ALA A 26 -28.94 41.58 15.36
CA ALA A 26 -29.60 42.86 15.65
C ALA A 26 -31.05 42.69 16.14
N GLU A 27 -31.72 41.61 15.74
CA GLU A 27 -33.09 41.30 16.17
C GLU A 27 -33.14 40.71 17.59
N LEU A 28 -31.99 40.28 18.13
CA LEU A 28 -31.85 39.67 19.45
C LEU A 28 -31.18 40.62 20.44
N ASP A 29 -31.55 41.90 20.39
CA ASP A 29 -30.90 42.97 21.15
C ASP A 29 -31.34 43.04 22.63
N ASN A 30 -32.37 42.30 23.04
CA ASN A 30 -32.88 42.27 24.41
C ASN A 30 -33.50 40.91 24.77
N ALA A 31 -33.70 40.67 26.08
CA ALA A 31 -34.19 39.39 26.59
C ALA A 31 -35.62 39.04 26.12
N ALA A 32 -36.49 40.03 25.93
CA ALA A 32 -37.85 39.80 25.45
C ALA A 32 -37.85 39.37 23.97
N ALA A 33 -37.01 40.00 23.15
CA ALA A 33 -36.83 39.63 21.75
C ALA A 33 -36.25 38.21 21.61
N LEU A 34 -35.26 37.85 22.44
CA LEU A 34 -34.73 36.49 22.50
C LEU A 34 -35.82 35.47 22.87
N ARG A 35 -36.57 35.68 23.96
CA ARG A 35 -37.67 34.77 24.34
C ARG A 35 -38.74 34.66 23.25
N ALA A 36 -39.10 35.77 22.61
CA ALA A 36 -40.07 35.75 21.52
C ALA A 36 -39.57 34.95 20.31
N ARG A 37 -38.27 34.99 20.01
CA ARG A 37 -37.66 34.18 18.94
C ARG A 37 -37.66 32.69 19.29
N VAL A 38 -37.31 32.34 20.53
CA VAL A 38 -37.33 30.96 21.04
C VAL A 38 -38.75 30.40 21.04
N ALA A 39 -39.71 31.11 21.62
CA ALA A 39 -41.11 30.69 21.68
C ALA A 39 -41.71 30.49 20.28
N ARG A 40 -41.35 31.35 19.30
CA ARG A 40 -41.79 31.19 17.91
C ARG A 40 -41.24 29.92 17.26
N GLN A 41 -39.99 29.57 17.55
CA GLN A 41 -39.35 28.38 17.00
C GLN A 41 -39.96 27.10 17.58
N LEU A 42 -40.04 27.02 18.91
CA LEU A 42 -40.66 25.90 19.61
C LEU A 42 -42.16 25.76 19.25
N GLY A 43 -42.87 26.89 19.13
CA GLY A 43 -44.27 26.90 18.71
C GLY A 43 -44.50 26.37 17.29
N ARG A 44 -43.57 26.59 16.36
CA ARG A 44 -43.62 26.00 15.00
C ARG A 44 -43.36 24.50 15.03
N ALA A 45 -42.53 24.03 15.95
CA ALA A 45 -42.25 22.61 16.17
C ALA A 45 -43.30 21.91 17.05
N GLY A 46 -44.27 22.66 17.59
CA GLY A 46 -45.30 22.14 18.49
C GLY A 46 -44.74 21.67 19.84
N ARG A 47 -43.61 22.23 20.29
CA ARG A 47 -42.91 21.84 21.52
C ARG A 47 -43.08 22.86 22.65
N PRO A 48 -43.09 22.39 23.92
CA PRO A 48 -43.04 23.27 25.08
C PRO A 48 -41.66 23.92 25.25
N GLU A 49 -41.58 24.92 26.11
CA GLU A 49 -40.30 25.50 26.54
C GLU A 49 -39.54 24.48 27.42
N PRO A 50 -38.28 24.14 27.09
CA PRO A 50 -37.53 23.14 27.84
C PRO A 50 -37.02 23.70 29.17
N ASP A 51 -36.99 22.84 30.20
CA ASP A 51 -36.43 23.21 31.50
C ASP A 51 -34.92 23.50 31.42
N SER A 52 -34.18 22.76 30.60
CA SER A 52 -32.73 22.96 30.35
C SER A 52 -32.48 23.22 28.85
N PRO A 53 -32.53 24.48 28.40
CA PRO A 53 -32.47 24.81 26.98
C PRO A 53 -31.07 24.58 26.40
N ARG A 54 -31.03 24.01 25.20
CA ARG A 54 -29.82 23.75 24.41
C ARG A 54 -29.80 24.67 23.19
N PHE A 55 -28.80 25.54 23.10
CA PHE A 55 -28.68 26.52 22.03
C PHE A 55 -27.54 26.13 21.07
N LEU A 56 -27.87 25.99 19.79
CA LEU A 56 -26.89 25.93 18.71
C LEU A 56 -26.81 27.30 18.04
N VAL A 57 -25.69 27.99 18.19
CA VAL A 57 -25.51 29.36 17.71
C VAL A 57 -24.51 29.41 16.58
N VAL A 58 -24.93 29.86 15.41
CA VAL A 58 -24.05 30.07 14.26
C VAL A 58 -23.58 31.53 14.24
N ASP A 59 -22.27 31.73 14.14
CA ASP A 59 -21.69 33.07 14.05
C ASP A 59 -20.39 33.08 13.21
N THR A 60 -19.78 34.24 13.06
CA THR A 60 -18.48 34.44 12.43
C THR A 60 -17.39 34.75 13.47
N PRO A 61 -16.10 34.54 13.14
CA PRO A 61 -14.99 34.96 13.99
C PRO A 61 -15.00 36.45 14.39
N ALA A 62 -15.49 37.34 13.52
CA ALA A 62 -15.66 38.76 13.86
C ALA A 62 -16.84 38.96 14.83
N GLY A 63 -17.94 38.24 14.58
CA GLY A 63 -19.16 38.24 15.40
C GLY A 63 -18.94 37.85 16.85
N LEU A 64 -17.91 37.05 17.17
CA LEU A 64 -17.52 36.78 18.57
C LEU A 64 -17.36 38.08 19.39
N ILE A 65 -16.68 39.08 18.84
CA ILE A 65 -16.45 40.35 19.54
C ILE A 65 -17.66 41.26 19.43
N ASP A 66 -18.31 41.30 18.27
CA ASP A 66 -19.41 42.23 17.98
C ASP A 66 -20.72 41.85 18.69
N HIS A 67 -20.96 40.54 18.91
CA HIS A 67 -22.18 39.99 19.48
C HIS A 67 -22.07 39.65 20.97
N GLN A 68 -21.13 40.26 21.69
CA GLN A 68 -20.95 40.06 23.14
C GLN A 68 -22.23 40.24 23.96
N LYS A 69 -23.09 41.17 23.57
CA LYS A 69 -24.36 41.44 24.25
C LYS A 69 -25.33 40.26 24.08
N GLN A 70 -25.43 39.72 22.87
CA GLN A 70 -26.28 38.59 22.52
C GLN A 70 -25.84 37.32 23.27
N TYR A 71 -24.54 37.04 23.32
CA TYR A 71 -24.02 35.91 24.11
C TYR A 71 -24.33 36.02 25.61
N LYS A 72 -24.29 37.24 26.18
CA LYS A 72 -24.69 37.45 27.58
C LYS A 72 -26.18 37.16 27.80
N LEU A 73 -27.04 37.52 26.85
CA LEU A 73 -28.47 37.23 26.91
C LEU A 73 -28.77 35.73 26.80
N LEU A 74 -27.99 35.00 25.99
CA LEU A 74 -28.13 33.55 25.82
C LEU A 74 -27.68 32.78 27.06
N VAL A 75 -26.50 33.10 27.61
CA VAL A 75 -26.01 32.46 28.84
C VAL A 75 -26.89 32.81 30.04
N GLY A 76 -27.45 34.01 30.07
CA GLY A 76 -28.43 34.44 31.08
C GLY A 76 -29.89 34.12 30.73
N TYR A 77 -30.14 33.19 29.81
CA TYR A 77 -31.51 32.84 29.44
C TYR A 77 -32.26 32.29 30.67
N PRO A 78 -33.47 32.79 30.96
CA PRO A 78 -34.20 32.39 32.15
C PRO A 78 -34.84 31.02 31.94
N ALA A 79 -34.18 30.00 32.47
CA ALA A 79 -34.64 28.61 32.47
C ALA A 79 -34.62 28.03 33.89
N VAL A 80 -35.32 26.92 34.09
CA VAL A 80 -35.39 26.22 35.38
C VAL A 80 -34.09 25.47 35.65
N GLY A 81 -33.52 24.85 34.62
CA GLY A 81 -32.28 24.11 34.62
C GLY A 81 -31.14 24.83 33.91
N GLU A 82 -30.09 24.09 33.58
CA GLU A 82 -28.87 24.65 33.02
C GLU A 82 -29.03 25.00 31.53
N VAL A 83 -28.43 26.12 31.14
CA VAL A 83 -28.35 26.54 29.74
C VAL A 83 -27.08 25.99 29.11
N SER A 84 -27.22 25.18 28.06
CA SER A 84 -26.10 24.67 27.28
C SER A 84 -25.99 25.41 25.96
N LEU A 85 -24.77 25.81 25.59
CA LEU A 85 -24.51 26.65 24.42
C LEU A 85 -23.36 26.08 23.58
N LEU A 86 -23.65 25.69 22.33
CA LEU A 86 -22.65 25.33 21.33
C LEU A 86 -22.58 26.44 20.27
N VAL A 87 -21.43 27.10 20.16
CA VAL A 87 -21.19 28.14 19.17
C VAL A 87 -20.43 27.56 17.98
N LEU A 88 -21.09 27.47 16.83
CA LEU A 88 -20.51 27.09 15.55
C LEU A 88 -20.01 28.35 14.83
N LEU A 89 -18.70 28.47 14.66
CA LEU A 89 -18.07 29.54 13.90
C LEU A 89 -17.82 29.11 12.46
N VAL A 90 -18.22 29.97 11.52
CA VAL A 90 -17.97 29.81 10.08
C VAL A 90 -17.27 31.04 9.50
N GLY A 91 -16.44 30.80 8.50
CA GLY A 91 -15.68 31.83 7.82
C GLY A 91 -14.20 31.87 8.22
N SER A 92 -13.47 32.73 7.51
CA SER A 92 -12.01 32.83 7.57
C SER A 92 -11.49 33.34 8.91
N ALA A 93 -10.25 32.97 9.22
CA ALA A 93 -9.57 33.43 10.43
C ALA A 93 -9.52 34.98 10.49
N PRO A 94 -9.68 35.58 11.68
CA PRO A 94 -9.48 37.02 11.84
C PRO A 94 -8.04 37.37 11.47
N GLY A 95 -7.87 38.42 10.66
CA GLY A 95 -6.58 38.80 10.08
C GLY A 95 -6.34 38.36 8.63
N SER A 96 -7.29 37.65 8.01
CA SER A 96 -7.26 37.29 6.58
C SER A 96 -7.57 38.46 5.62
N TYR A 97 -7.38 39.72 6.04
CA TYR A 97 -7.58 40.86 5.15
C TYR A 97 -6.45 40.90 4.10
N ALA A 98 -6.84 40.66 2.86
CA ALA A 98 -6.06 40.92 1.66
C ALA A 98 -5.74 42.42 1.55
N ARG A 99 -4.71 42.86 2.24
CA ARG A 99 -4.03 44.11 1.93
C ARG A 99 -2.56 43.78 1.74
N ASP A 100 -2.10 43.93 0.51
CA ASP A 100 -0.80 43.46 0.00
C ASP A 100 0.44 44.13 0.65
N ASP A 101 0.31 44.87 1.75
CA ASP A 101 1.34 45.79 2.24
C ASP A 101 1.74 45.62 3.73
N GLU A 102 1.35 44.54 4.42
CA GLU A 102 1.80 44.32 5.80
C GLU A 102 2.79 43.13 5.91
N ALA A 103 4.02 43.43 6.31
CA ALA A 103 5.13 42.47 6.46
C ALA A 103 4.95 41.45 7.61
N PHE A 104 3.93 41.62 8.45
CA PHE A 104 3.55 40.69 9.50
C PHE A 104 2.04 40.48 9.47
N GLN A 105 1.60 39.23 9.29
CA GLN A 105 0.18 38.88 9.31
C GLN A 105 -0.40 39.18 10.71
N PRO A 106 -1.65 39.70 10.80
CA PRO A 106 -2.30 39.91 12.09
C PRO A 106 -2.35 38.60 12.91
N ASP A 107 -2.22 38.72 14.22
CA ASP A 107 -2.25 37.60 15.17
C ASP A 107 -3.55 36.79 14.95
N ARG A 108 -3.43 35.59 14.36
CA ARG A 108 -4.54 34.72 13.93
C ARG A 108 -5.20 34.02 15.13
N ARG A 109 -5.63 34.80 16.12
CA ARG A 109 -6.21 34.32 17.38
C ARG A 109 -7.69 34.64 17.43
N LEU A 110 -8.51 33.61 17.61
CA LEU A 110 -9.91 33.80 17.98
C LEU A 110 -9.97 34.36 19.40
N ARG A 111 -10.64 35.50 19.55
CA ARG A 111 -10.85 36.10 20.87
C ARG A 111 -12.17 35.61 21.44
N ARG A 112 -12.09 34.67 22.38
CA ARG A 112 -13.27 34.15 23.07
C ARG A 112 -13.84 35.19 24.06
N PRO A 113 -15.11 35.62 23.89
CA PRO A 113 -15.80 36.48 24.84
C PRO A 113 -15.89 35.88 26.23
N ALA A 114 -15.91 36.72 27.26
CA ALA A 114 -16.02 36.27 28.65
C ALA A 114 -17.32 35.47 28.90
N ALA A 115 -18.42 35.86 28.24
CA ALA A 115 -19.71 35.14 28.34
C ALA A 115 -19.59 33.68 27.89
N LEU A 116 -18.75 33.40 26.88
CA LEU A 116 -18.58 32.05 26.37
C LEU A 116 -17.67 31.18 27.22
N ARG A 117 -17.07 31.67 28.32
CA ARG A 117 -16.16 30.92 29.21
C ARG A 117 -16.88 30.11 30.30
N SER A 118 -18.20 30.03 30.23
CA SER A 118 -19.03 29.21 31.12
C SER A 118 -18.75 27.71 30.92
N PRO A 119 -18.85 26.87 31.96
CA PRO A 119 -18.63 25.42 31.84
C PRO A 119 -19.56 24.75 30.84
N ASN A 120 -20.75 25.28 30.59
CA ASN A 120 -21.73 24.69 29.68
C ASN A 120 -21.68 25.28 28.27
N THR A 121 -20.56 25.90 27.90
CA THR A 121 -20.37 26.53 26.60
C THR A 121 -19.19 25.95 25.84
N GLY A 122 -19.44 25.49 24.62
CA GLY A 122 -18.44 24.97 23.70
C GLY A 122 -18.29 25.86 22.46
N LEU A 123 -17.05 25.97 21.95
CA LEU A 123 -16.77 26.68 20.70
C LEU A 123 -16.29 25.69 19.64
N LEU A 124 -16.96 25.65 18.50
CA LEU A 124 -16.59 24.81 17.36
C LEU A 124 -16.33 25.68 16.13
N TRP A 125 -15.09 25.75 15.67
CA TRP A 125 -14.74 26.50 14.46
C TRP A 125 -14.61 25.57 13.26
N ALA A 126 -15.63 25.58 12.41
CA ALA A 126 -15.65 24.81 11.17
C ALA A 126 -14.79 25.45 10.07
N GLY A 127 -14.37 26.71 10.25
CA GLY A 127 -13.49 27.39 9.32
C GLY A 127 -14.21 27.77 8.03
N ASP A 128 -13.49 27.62 6.93
CA ASP A 128 -13.98 27.88 5.58
C ASP A 128 -14.71 26.65 5.05
N LEU A 129 -16.03 26.78 4.85
CA LEU A 129 -16.91 25.69 4.42
C LEU A 129 -16.82 25.38 2.93
N ARG A 130 -15.99 26.10 2.16
CA ARG A 130 -15.76 25.80 0.74
C ARG A 130 -15.25 24.37 0.58
N SER A 131 -16.11 23.49 0.09
CA SER A 131 -15.70 22.23 -0.52
C SER A 131 -14.80 22.53 -1.73
N ALA A 132 -13.86 21.62 -2.04
CA ALA A 132 -12.71 21.87 -2.93
C ALA A 132 -13.03 22.76 -4.14
N ARG A 133 -12.28 23.87 -4.30
CA ARG A 133 -12.42 24.81 -5.41
C ARG A 133 -12.35 24.06 -6.74
N THR A 134 -13.42 24.10 -7.54
CA THR A 134 -13.35 23.74 -8.96
C THR A 134 -12.98 25.01 -9.75
N ALA A 135 -12.43 24.88 -10.95
CA ALA A 135 -11.96 26.02 -11.75
C ALA A 135 -13.07 27.03 -12.13
N LEU A 136 -14.34 26.69 -11.91
CA LEU A 136 -15.51 27.46 -12.33
C LEU A 136 -16.39 27.91 -11.16
N GLU A 137 -16.25 27.32 -9.97
CA GLU A 137 -17.09 27.62 -8.82
C GLU A 137 -16.28 28.26 -7.71
N HIS A 138 -16.73 29.45 -7.29
CA HIS A 138 -16.14 30.22 -6.20
C HIS A 138 -17.17 30.39 -5.08
N PRO A 139 -17.56 29.30 -4.38
CA PRO A 139 -18.51 29.41 -3.28
C PRO A 139 -17.97 30.35 -2.20
N ALA A 140 -18.88 31.03 -1.51
CA ALA A 140 -18.52 31.90 -0.40
C ALA A 140 -17.94 31.06 0.76
N PRO A 141 -17.08 31.63 1.63
CA PRO A 141 -16.49 30.93 2.78
C PRO A 141 -17.51 30.35 3.78
N ASP A 142 -18.74 30.85 3.70
CA ASP A 142 -19.88 30.55 4.56
C ASP A 142 -21.05 29.96 3.75
N ASP A 143 -20.72 29.10 2.77
CA ASP A 143 -21.68 28.43 1.87
C ASP A 143 -22.93 27.94 2.64
N PRO A 144 -24.13 28.47 2.34
CA PRO A 144 -25.33 28.18 3.10
C PRO A 144 -25.77 26.73 3.00
N GLU A 145 -25.50 26.04 1.89
CA GLU A 145 -25.86 24.63 1.71
C GLU A 145 -24.97 23.71 2.56
N ALA A 146 -23.65 23.88 2.52
CA ALA A 146 -22.73 23.14 3.38
C ALA A 146 -22.98 23.41 4.87
N LEU A 147 -23.30 24.65 5.22
CA LEU A 147 -23.66 25.01 6.59
C LEU A 147 -24.97 24.35 7.04
N ALA A 148 -25.99 24.30 6.18
CA ALA A 148 -27.27 23.66 6.52
C ALA A 148 -27.06 22.20 6.94
N VAL A 149 -26.22 21.45 6.22
CA VAL A 149 -25.89 20.06 6.59
C VAL A 149 -25.22 19.98 7.97
N LEU A 150 -24.28 20.87 8.28
CA LEU A 150 -23.62 20.89 9.59
C LEU A 150 -24.58 21.27 10.72
N VAL A 151 -25.45 22.25 10.48
CA VAL A 151 -26.48 22.67 11.44
C VAL A 151 -27.46 21.52 11.67
N ASP A 152 -27.90 20.82 10.62
CA ASP A 152 -28.82 19.68 10.72
C ASP A 152 -28.21 18.54 11.57
N VAL A 153 -26.94 18.21 11.33
CA VAL A 153 -26.22 17.18 12.10
C VAL A 153 -26.07 17.59 13.58
N LEU A 154 -25.69 18.84 13.85
CA LEU A 154 -25.54 19.36 15.21
C LEU A 154 -26.87 19.67 15.90
N SER A 155 -27.99 19.63 15.16
CA SER A 155 -29.35 19.76 15.71
C SER A 155 -29.93 18.42 16.18
N VAL A 156 -29.17 17.33 16.07
CA VAL A 156 -29.51 16.03 16.68
C VAL A 156 -29.09 16.05 18.15
N PRO A 157 -30.01 15.85 19.13
CA PRO A 157 -29.72 15.96 20.56
C PRO A 157 -28.53 15.13 21.05
N ASP A 158 -28.45 13.86 20.65
CA ASP A 158 -27.37 12.95 21.06
C ASP A 158 -26.00 13.43 20.56
N LEU A 159 -25.94 13.88 19.30
CA LEU A 159 -24.69 14.37 18.70
C LEU A 159 -24.27 15.72 19.28
N TYR A 160 -25.22 16.58 19.60
CA TYR A 160 -24.95 17.84 20.28
C TYR A 160 -24.31 17.60 21.65
N ASP A 161 -24.88 16.71 22.46
CA ASP A 161 -24.38 16.40 23.79
C ASP A 161 -22.98 15.76 23.70
N GLU A 162 -22.78 14.80 22.79
CA GLU A 162 -21.49 14.15 22.55
C GLU A 162 -20.42 15.16 22.10
N VAL A 163 -20.77 16.08 21.18
CA VAL A 163 -19.85 17.12 20.70
C VAL A 163 -19.51 18.08 21.83
N LEU A 164 -20.49 18.50 22.62
CA LEU A 164 -20.28 19.43 23.72
C LEU A 164 -19.38 18.81 24.81
N GLU A 165 -19.64 17.56 25.20
CA GLU A 165 -18.81 16.80 26.15
C GLU A 165 -17.36 16.67 25.65
N ARG A 166 -17.17 16.31 24.38
CA ARG A 166 -15.84 16.20 23.77
C ARG A 166 -15.13 17.54 23.71
N ILE A 167 -15.83 18.62 23.37
CA ILE A 167 -15.26 19.97 23.37
C ILE A 167 -14.83 20.35 24.78
N HIS A 168 -15.63 20.07 25.81
CA HIS A 168 -15.28 20.37 27.21
C HIS A 168 -14.03 19.63 27.71
N SER A 169 -13.72 18.47 27.13
CA SER A 169 -12.47 17.76 27.42
C SER A 169 -11.22 18.48 26.88
N LEU A 170 -11.37 19.45 25.98
CA LEU A 170 -10.28 20.17 25.34
C LEU A 170 -9.90 21.45 26.11
N PRO A 171 -8.64 21.91 25.99
CA PRO A 171 -8.22 23.20 26.53
C PRO A 171 -9.13 24.32 26.04
N GLU A 172 -9.59 25.16 26.98
CA GLU A 172 -10.50 26.26 26.71
C GLU A 172 -11.83 25.86 26.03
N ALA A 173 -12.27 24.59 26.09
CA ALA A 173 -13.54 24.16 25.49
C ALA A 173 -13.74 24.66 24.05
N ALA A 174 -12.67 24.60 23.24
CA ALA A 174 -12.66 25.05 21.86
C ALA A 174 -12.06 23.98 20.94
N ALA A 175 -12.73 23.72 19.81
CA ALA A 175 -12.27 22.80 18.78
C ALA A 175 -12.28 23.48 17.41
N ALA A 176 -11.31 23.13 16.56
CA ALA A 176 -11.21 23.66 15.19
C ALA A 176 -10.99 22.50 14.19
N PRO A 177 -12.02 21.66 13.92
CA PRO A 177 -11.88 20.47 13.09
C PRO A 177 -11.66 20.78 11.60
N GLY A 178 -12.08 21.96 11.13
CA GLY A 178 -12.10 22.33 9.71
C GLY A 178 -10.91 23.17 9.24
N VAL A 179 -9.83 23.25 10.01
CA VAL A 179 -8.70 24.09 9.63
C VAL A 179 -7.89 23.42 8.52
N ARG A 180 -8.21 23.75 7.25
CA ARG A 180 -7.33 23.54 6.08
C ARG A 180 -6.10 24.48 6.13
N LEU A 181 -5.35 24.46 7.24
CA LEU A 181 -4.17 25.30 7.45
C LEU A 181 -3.03 24.96 6.47
N LEU A 182 -3.09 23.80 5.79
CA LEU A 182 -2.01 23.32 4.93
C LEU A 182 -2.26 23.51 3.42
N GLU A 183 -3.51 23.51 2.95
CA GLU A 183 -3.79 23.64 1.50
C GLU A 183 -3.99 25.10 1.06
N GLN A 184 -4.51 25.96 1.94
CA GLN A 184 -4.86 27.35 1.59
C GLN A 184 -3.77 28.38 1.94
N ASP A 185 -2.78 28.04 2.77
CA ASP A 185 -1.77 28.99 3.28
C ASP A 185 -0.38 28.86 2.61
N LEU A 186 -0.17 27.93 1.69
CA LEU A 186 1.10 27.86 0.95
C LEU A 186 1.01 28.78 -0.27
N PRO A 187 1.92 29.77 -0.41
CA PRO A 187 2.12 30.47 -1.68
C PRO A 187 2.24 29.44 -2.81
N PRO A 188 1.72 29.71 -4.01
CA PRO A 188 1.74 28.75 -5.11
C PRO A 188 3.14 28.21 -5.38
N GLU A 189 4.18 29.02 -5.17
CA GLU A 189 5.58 28.63 -5.31
C GLU A 189 6.02 27.59 -4.26
N VAL A 190 5.51 27.69 -3.03
CA VAL A 190 5.79 26.74 -1.94
C VAL A 190 4.99 25.47 -2.12
N ARG A 191 3.73 25.57 -2.57
CA ARG A 191 2.92 24.41 -2.94
C ARG A 191 3.56 23.64 -4.08
N ASP A 192 3.97 24.31 -5.15
CA ASP A 192 4.64 23.70 -6.29
C ASP A 192 5.98 23.10 -5.88
N ARG A 193 6.72 23.74 -4.98
CA ARG A 193 7.97 23.21 -4.44
C ARG A 193 7.73 21.98 -3.57
N ALA A 194 6.73 21.99 -2.69
CA ALA A 194 6.37 20.87 -1.85
C ALA A 194 5.83 19.69 -2.67
N TRP A 195 5.02 19.98 -3.68
CA TRP A 195 4.53 19.00 -4.64
C TRP A 195 5.67 18.40 -5.45
N ARG A 196 6.57 19.23 -6.00
CA ARG A 196 7.79 18.76 -6.68
C ARG A 196 8.66 17.93 -5.74
N ALA A 197 8.88 18.35 -4.50
CA ALA A 197 9.67 17.61 -3.51
C ALA A 197 9.01 16.27 -3.14
N ALA A 198 7.68 16.24 -2.98
CA ALA A 198 6.93 15.02 -2.73
C ALA A 198 7.00 14.06 -3.93
N LEU A 199 6.87 14.58 -5.15
CA LEU A 199 7.04 13.80 -6.38
C LEU A 199 8.47 13.29 -6.52
N THR A 200 9.49 14.10 -6.22
CA THR A 200 10.89 13.67 -6.23
C THR A 200 11.15 12.60 -5.18
N ARG A 201 10.61 12.73 -3.97
CA ARG A 201 10.72 11.71 -2.90
C ARG A 201 10.00 10.41 -3.29
N PHE A 202 8.80 10.52 -3.87
CA PHE A 202 8.02 9.36 -4.31
C PHE A 202 8.68 8.66 -5.51
N ALA A 203 9.21 9.40 -6.47
CA ALA A 203 9.96 8.87 -7.60
C ALA A 203 11.33 8.29 -7.18
N GLY A 204 11.98 8.91 -6.19
CA GLY A 204 13.35 8.65 -5.75
C GLY A 204 14.36 9.56 -6.45
N GLU A 205 15.44 9.94 -5.75
CA GLU A 205 16.55 10.73 -6.30
C GLU A 205 17.52 9.85 -7.13
N ASP A 206 18.19 10.45 -8.13
CA ASP A 206 19.23 9.77 -8.93
C ASP A 206 20.51 9.44 -8.11
N THR A 207 20.67 10.05 -6.94
CA THR A 207 21.86 10.00 -6.09
C THR A 207 21.87 8.86 -5.08
N GLU A 208 20.72 8.25 -4.78
CA GLU A 208 20.66 7.10 -3.87
C GLU A 208 20.81 5.79 -4.65
N LEU A 209 22.05 5.34 -4.77
CA LEU A 209 22.36 3.92 -4.93
C LEU A 209 22.90 3.38 -3.60
N PRO A 210 22.05 3.06 -2.61
CA PRO A 210 22.52 2.35 -1.44
C PRO A 210 22.71 0.89 -1.84
N THR A 211 23.97 0.46 -1.89
CA THR A 211 24.41 -0.92 -2.09
C THR A 211 23.70 -1.90 -1.15
N ASP A 212 23.21 -1.42 0.00
CA ASP A 212 22.44 -2.18 0.99
C ASP A 212 21.03 -2.59 0.56
N VAL A 213 20.38 -1.86 -0.37
CA VAL A 213 19.05 -2.25 -0.86
C VAL A 213 19.15 -3.47 -1.77
N MET A 214 20.26 -3.63 -2.50
CA MET A 214 20.56 -4.87 -3.23
C MET A 214 20.74 -6.06 -2.27
N ALA A 215 21.36 -5.84 -1.10
CA ALA A 215 21.54 -6.88 -0.09
C ALA A 215 20.23 -7.24 0.64
N ALA A 216 19.40 -6.27 0.99
CA ALA A 216 18.09 -6.52 1.61
C ALA A 216 17.09 -7.17 0.65
N ALA A 217 17.12 -6.81 -0.64
CA ALA A 217 16.38 -7.50 -1.70
C ALA A 217 16.88 -8.94 -1.95
N SER A 218 18.04 -9.32 -1.40
CA SER A 218 18.66 -10.62 -1.63
C SER A 218 18.14 -11.72 -0.70
N SER A 219 17.48 -11.41 0.42
CA SER A 219 17.18 -12.40 1.47
C SER A 219 16.05 -13.37 1.12
N GLY A 220 15.17 -13.07 0.17
CA GLY A 220 14.04 -13.96 -0.17
C GLY A 220 12.95 -14.08 0.89
N VAL A 221 13.21 -13.60 2.11
CA VAL A 221 12.36 -13.75 3.29
C VAL A 221 11.09 -12.90 3.20
N ASP A 222 11.16 -11.76 2.52
CA ASP A 222 10.04 -10.82 2.38
C ASP A 222 9.18 -11.03 1.11
N LEU A 223 9.57 -11.99 0.25
CA LEU A 223 8.84 -12.27 -0.98
C LEU A 223 7.54 -13.04 -0.69
N PRO A 224 6.43 -12.72 -1.39
CA PRO A 224 5.23 -13.55 -1.43
C PRO A 224 5.58 -15.01 -1.74
N VAL A 225 4.86 -15.97 -1.16
CA VAL A 225 5.11 -17.41 -1.33
C VAL A 225 5.24 -17.80 -2.80
N VAL A 226 4.34 -17.31 -3.65
CA VAL A 226 4.35 -17.57 -5.10
C VAL A 226 5.62 -17.09 -5.83
N LEU A 227 6.25 -16.00 -5.36
CA LEU A 227 7.51 -15.48 -5.92
C LEU A 227 8.72 -16.13 -5.27
N ARG A 228 8.61 -16.49 -3.99
CA ARG A 228 9.63 -17.22 -3.25
C ARG A 228 9.90 -18.57 -3.91
N ASP A 229 8.85 -19.30 -4.28
CA ASP A 229 8.96 -20.59 -4.95
C ASP A 229 9.67 -20.47 -6.31
N LEU A 230 9.47 -19.40 -7.07
CA LEU A 230 10.19 -19.16 -8.33
C LEU A 230 11.69 -18.89 -8.12
N VAL A 231 12.03 -18.17 -7.05
CA VAL A 231 13.43 -17.85 -6.72
C VAL A 231 14.16 -19.05 -6.10
N THR A 232 13.47 -19.89 -5.34
CA THR A 232 14.02 -21.10 -4.70
C THR A 232 13.99 -22.33 -5.61
N ALA A 233 13.08 -22.41 -6.60
CA ALA A 233 12.98 -23.52 -7.56
C ALA A 233 14.23 -23.72 -8.44
N ARG A 234 15.19 -22.78 -8.42
CA ARG A 234 16.54 -22.99 -8.95
C ARG A 234 17.28 -24.17 -8.27
N GLY A 235 16.75 -24.66 -7.15
CA GLY A 235 17.22 -25.82 -6.39
C GLY A 235 16.72 -27.18 -6.86
N GLY A 236 16.00 -27.29 -7.99
CA GLY A 236 15.48 -28.56 -8.53
C GLY A 236 16.52 -29.54 -9.07
N ARG A 237 17.68 -29.70 -8.41
CA ARG A 237 18.69 -30.72 -8.76
C ARG A 237 18.13 -32.14 -8.68
N ASP A 238 17.06 -32.33 -7.93
CA ASP A 238 16.45 -33.64 -7.66
C ASP A 238 15.28 -33.98 -8.59
N GLN A 239 14.92 -33.12 -9.56
CA GLN A 239 13.88 -33.46 -10.53
C GLN A 239 14.47 -34.21 -11.72
N PRO A 240 14.05 -35.45 -12.00
CA PRO A 240 14.52 -36.19 -13.16
C PRO A 240 13.95 -35.56 -14.44
N HIS A 241 14.77 -34.74 -15.10
CA HIS A 241 14.49 -34.16 -16.42
C HIS A 241 14.62 -35.16 -17.57
N ARG A 242 15.07 -36.39 -17.29
CA ARG A 242 15.18 -37.47 -18.26
C ARG A 242 13.93 -38.33 -18.22
N THR A 243 13.38 -38.66 -19.38
CA THR A 243 12.32 -39.67 -19.50
C THR A 243 12.94 -41.04 -19.24
N ARG A 244 12.41 -41.77 -18.24
CA ARG A 244 12.80 -43.15 -17.98
C ARG A 244 12.64 -44.00 -19.25
N GLY A 245 13.71 -44.65 -19.68
CA GLY A 245 13.73 -45.44 -20.93
C GLY A 245 13.74 -44.61 -22.22
N GLY A 246 14.03 -43.30 -22.15
CA GLY A 246 14.26 -42.47 -23.32
C GLY A 246 15.75 -42.40 -23.69
N VAL A 247 16.04 -41.85 -24.88
CA VAL A 247 17.40 -41.77 -25.45
C VAL A 247 18.42 -41.16 -24.48
N ALA A 248 18.10 -40.02 -23.84
CA ALA A 248 18.98 -39.40 -22.84
C ALA A 248 19.20 -40.22 -21.56
N ASP A 249 18.22 -41.04 -21.17
CA ASP A 249 18.30 -41.91 -19.98
C ASP A 249 19.12 -43.17 -20.29
N GLU A 250 18.96 -43.73 -21.49
CA GLU A 250 19.76 -44.86 -21.98
C GLU A 250 21.22 -44.48 -22.20
N ALA A 251 21.49 -43.35 -22.86
CA ALA A 251 22.85 -42.86 -23.06
C ALA A 251 23.56 -42.57 -21.72
N HIS A 252 22.83 -42.03 -20.74
CA HIS A 252 23.38 -41.82 -19.40
C HIS A 252 23.69 -43.14 -18.68
N ARG A 253 22.76 -44.11 -18.71
CA ARG A 253 22.97 -45.43 -18.09
C ARG A 253 24.13 -46.17 -18.75
N ALA A 254 24.19 -46.20 -20.08
CA ALA A 254 25.30 -46.79 -20.82
C ALA A 254 26.65 -46.15 -20.47
N CYS A 255 26.70 -44.82 -20.30
CA CYS A 255 27.91 -44.13 -19.86
C CYS A 255 28.29 -44.46 -18.40
N ALA A 256 27.31 -44.50 -17.49
CA ALA A 256 27.55 -44.85 -16.09
C ALA A 256 28.04 -46.30 -15.97
N ASP A 257 27.33 -47.24 -16.60
CA ASP A 257 27.69 -48.64 -16.63
C ASP A 257 29.10 -48.81 -17.23
N ALA A 258 29.43 -48.17 -18.35
CA ALA A 258 30.77 -48.30 -18.96
C ALA A 258 31.89 -47.76 -18.06
N LEU A 259 31.64 -46.68 -17.29
CA LEU A 259 32.59 -46.16 -16.31
C LEU A 259 32.76 -47.12 -15.12
N ASP A 260 31.66 -47.69 -14.62
CA ASP A 260 31.69 -48.67 -13.53
C ASP A 260 32.48 -49.93 -13.95
N HIS A 261 32.27 -50.43 -15.18
CA HIS A 261 33.04 -51.55 -15.72
C HIS A 261 34.54 -51.21 -15.85
N ALA A 262 34.89 -50.00 -16.29
CA ALA A 262 36.29 -49.57 -16.37
C ALA A 262 36.95 -49.43 -14.99
N GLU A 263 36.21 -48.97 -13.98
CA GLU A 263 36.66 -48.90 -12.58
C GLU A 263 36.86 -50.30 -11.99
N GLU A 264 35.93 -51.22 -12.22
CA GLU A 264 36.05 -52.63 -11.84
C GLU A 264 37.26 -53.30 -12.51
N ALA A 265 37.51 -53.02 -13.79
CA ALA A 265 38.67 -53.53 -14.52
C ALA A 265 39.99 -52.96 -13.98
N LEU A 266 40.02 -51.67 -13.59
CA LEU A 266 41.16 -51.03 -12.95
C LEU A 266 41.47 -51.65 -11.57
N ALA A 267 40.44 -51.84 -10.75
CA ALA A 267 40.57 -52.50 -9.45
C ALA A 267 41.08 -53.94 -9.61
N GLY A 268 40.61 -54.65 -10.65
CA GLY A 268 41.10 -55.97 -11.03
C GLY A 268 42.58 -55.99 -11.42
N LEU A 269 43.07 -54.97 -12.13
CA LEU A 269 44.49 -54.81 -12.48
C LEU A 269 45.38 -54.50 -11.27
N GLY A 270 44.87 -53.74 -10.30
CA GLY A 270 45.57 -53.43 -9.05
C GLY A 270 45.79 -54.64 -8.13
N SER A 271 45.20 -55.80 -8.46
CA SER A 271 45.36 -57.04 -7.69
C SER A 271 46.58 -57.86 -8.15
N VAL A 272 47.19 -58.61 -7.22
CA VAL A 272 48.33 -59.53 -7.48
C VAL A 272 48.11 -60.46 -8.69
N PRO A 273 46.95 -61.14 -8.87
CA PRO A 273 46.69 -61.95 -10.06
C PRO A 273 46.42 -61.13 -11.34
N GLY A 274 46.07 -59.85 -11.21
CA GLY A 274 45.86 -58.93 -12.33
C GLY A 274 47.16 -58.53 -13.03
N LEU A 275 48.25 -58.37 -12.27
CA LEU A 275 49.58 -58.02 -12.80
C LEU A 275 50.25 -59.17 -13.59
N LEU A 276 49.87 -60.42 -13.31
CA LEU A 276 50.47 -61.63 -13.91
C LEU A 276 49.75 -62.11 -15.18
N ARG A 277 48.60 -61.52 -15.53
CA ARG A 277 47.78 -61.96 -16.67
C ARG A 277 47.68 -60.85 -17.72
N PRO A 278 48.42 -60.93 -18.84
CA PRO A 278 48.37 -59.92 -19.91
C PRO A 278 46.96 -59.73 -20.51
N ALA A 279 46.10 -60.75 -20.45
CA ALA A 279 44.70 -60.66 -20.88
C ALA A 279 43.85 -59.64 -20.08
N ARG A 280 44.20 -59.37 -18.81
CA ARG A 280 43.48 -58.38 -17.97
C ARG A 280 43.81 -56.93 -18.35
N ARG A 281 45.01 -56.70 -18.89
CA ARG A 281 45.38 -55.39 -19.42
C ARG A 281 44.62 -55.08 -20.70
N ALA A 282 44.49 -56.05 -21.59
CA ALA A 282 43.72 -55.90 -22.82
C ALA A 282 42.21 -55.65 -22.54
N SER A 283 41.63 -56.31 -21.53
CA SER A 283 40.24 -56.04 -21.14
C SER A 283 40.06 -54.63 -20.57
N PHE A 284 40.95 -54.17 -19.69
CA PHE A 284 40.92 -52.81 -19.17
C PHE A 284 41.06 -51.74 -20.27
N GLU A 285 42.00 -51.93 -21.20
CA GLU A 285 42.16 -51.01 -22.33
C GLU A 285 40.89 -50.95 -23.19
N ALA A 286 40.20 -52.09 -23.38
CA ALA A 286 38.91 -52.14 -24.07
C ALA A 286 37.77 -51.47 -23.27
N ASP A 287 37.70 -51.69 -21.96
CA ASP A 287 36.67 -51.11 -21.08
C ASP A 287 36.82 -49.59 -20.96
N VAL A 288 38.07 -49.09 -20.92
CA VAL A 288 38.37 -47.65 -20.97
C VAL A 288 37.98 -47.04 -22.31
N GLU A 289 38.25 -47.72 -23.42
CA GLU A 289 37.85 -47.24 -24.75
C GLU A 289 36.32 -47.21 -24.91
N GLN A 290 35.63 -48.22 -24.37
CA GLN A 290 34.17 -48.26 -24.32
C GLN A 290 33.59 -47.13 -23.47
N ALA A 291 34.16 -46.86 -22.30
CA ALA A 291 33.77 -45.73 -21.45
C ALA A 291 34.02 -44.39 -22.15
N ARG A 292 35.13 -44.28 -22.90
CA ARG A 292 35.48 -43.11 -23.70
C ARG A 292 34.44 -42.83 -24.78
N GLN A 293 34.03 -43.86 -25.51
CA GLN A 293 33.00 -43.76 -26.54
C GLN A 293 31.64 -43.38 -25.95
N ALA A 294 31.20 -44.07 -24.90
CA ALA A 294 29.91 -43.80 -24.25
C ALA A 294 29.84 -42.38 -23.67
N LEU A 295 30.93 -41.88 -23.11
CA LEU A 295 31.04 -40.50 -22.63
C LEU A 295 30.97 -39.47 -23.78
N GLY A 296 31.60 -39.78 -24.92
CA GLY A 296 31.54 -38.95 -26.13
C GLY A 296 30.11 -38.83 -26.66
N GLU A 297 29.41 -39.94 -26.82
CA GLU A 297 28.01 -40.01 -27.27
C GLU A 297 27.08 -39.25 -26.31
N TYR A 298 27.25 -39.41 -24.99
CA TYR A 298 26.48 -38.66 -24.00
C TYR A 298 26.77 -37.14 -24.06
N ARG A 299 28.03 -36.74 -24.27
CA ARG A 299 28.43 -35.35 -24.40
C ARG A 299 27.85 -34.68 -25.65
N GLU A 300 27.81 -35.37 -26.78
CA GLU A 300 27.16 -34.90 -28.02
C GLU A 300 25.65 -34.69 -27.83
N LEU A 301 25.00 -35.60 -27.09
CA LEU A 301 23.58 -35.46 -26.74
C LEU A 301 23.34 -34.21 -25.88
N VAL A 302 24.19 -33.98 -24.86
CA VAL A 302 24.12 -32.78 -24.00
C VAL A 302 24.37 -31.51 -24.81
N ASP A 303 25.37 -31.50 -25.68
CA ASP A 303 25.67 -30.37 -26.57
C ASP A 303 24.49 -30.05 -27.50
N THR A 304 23.87 -31.08 -28.11
CA THR A 304 22.68 -30.94 -28.95
C THR A 304 21.49 -30.38 -28.16
N ALA A 305 21.28 -30.83 -26.93
CA ALA A 305 20.24 -30.31 -26.04
C ALA A 305 20.48 -28.82 -25.69
N LEU A 306 21.71 -28.44 -25.35
CA LEU A 306 22.07 -27.07 -24.99
C LEU A 306 21.94 -26.08 -26.16
N ARG A 307 22.28 -26.50 -27.39
CA ARG A 307 22.08 -25.69 -28.61
C ARG A 307 20.60 -25.55 -28.98
N SER A 308 19.79 -26.58 -28.68
CA SER A 308 18.36 -26.59 -28.95
C SER A 308 17.58 -25.63 -28.04
N GLY A 309 18.04 -25.44 -26.79
CA GLY A 309 17.42 -24.54 -25.80
C GLY A 309 17.80 -23.06 -25.87
N GLY A 310 18.70 -22.65 -26.76
CA GLY A 310 19.23 -21.29 -26.85
C GLY A 310 18.72 -20.53 -28.08
N GLY A 311 17.64 -19.77 -27.93
CA GLY A 311 17.23 -18.79 -28.93
C GLY A 311 15.95 -18.05 -28.53
N SER A 312 16.07 -16.77 -28.19
CA SER A 312 14.96 -15.87 -27.83
C SER A 312 13.89 -15.70 -28.92
N ALA A 313 14.15 -16.20 -30.13
CA ALA A 313 13.26 -16.11 -31.29
C ALA A 313 12.53 -17.43 -31.63
N ARG A 314 12.78 -18.55 -30.92
CA ARG A 314 12.14 -19.84 -31.25
C ARG A 314 10.88 -20.05 -30.40
N SER A 315 9.80 -20.50 -31.05
CA SER A 315 8.58 -20.89 -30.36
C SER A 315 8.87 -21.96 -29.31
N THR A 316 8.31 -21.78 -28.11
CA THR A 316 8.42 -22.72 -26.99
C THR A 316 7.96 -24.14 -27.35
N ALA A 317 7.01 -24.27 -28.30
CA ALA A 317 6.52 -25.56 -28.77
C ALA A 317 7.58 -26.34 -29.58
N ASP A 318 8.34 -25.69 -30.46
CA ASP A 318 9.38 -26.32 -31.27
C ASP A 318 10.56 -26.79 -30.39
N SER A 319 10.93 -25.96 -29.41
CA SER A 319 11.97 -26.34 -28.43
C SER A 319 11.54 -27.55 -27.58
N THR A 320 10.27 -27.61 -27.17
CA THR A 320 9.72 -28.72 -26.38
C THR A 320 9.69 -30.03 -27.19
N ALA A 321 9.31 -29.97 -28.46
CA ALA A 321 9.30 -31.14 -29.35
C ALA A 321 10.71 -31.72 -29.55
N ARG A 322 11.73 -30.88 -29.68
CA ARG A 322 13.13 -31.31 -29.80
C ARG A 322 13.67 -31.91 -28.51
N PHE A 323 13.34 -31.33 -27.35
CA PHE A 323 13.69 -31.95 -26.07
C PHE A 323 13.02 -33.32 -25.90
N ALA A 324 11.74 -33.44 -26.27
CA ALA A 324 11.04 -34.72 -26.26
C ALA A 324 11.70 -35.77 -27.18
N ALA A 325 12.16 -35.37 -28.37
CA ALA A 325 12.89 -36.24 -29.29
C ALA A 325 14.22 -36.75 -28.71
N LEU A 326 14.87 -35.95 -27.84
CA LEU A 326 16.08 -36.35 -27.09
C LEU A 326 15.76 -37.18 -25.83
N GLY A 327 14.48 -37.49 -25.55
CA GLY A 327 14.06 -38.16 -24.33
C GLY A 327 14.12 -37.27 -23.08
N LEU A 328 14.21 -35.95 -23.25
CA LEU A 328 14.23 -34.97 -22.16
C LEU A 328 12.83 -34.41 -21.92
N ARG A 329 12.44 -34.31 -20.65
CA ARG A 329 11.22 -33.66 -20.19
C ARG A 329 11.58 -32.29 -19.66
N VAL A 330 11.14 -31.27 -20.39
CA VAL A 330 10.92 -29.96 -19.77
C VAL A 330 9.67 -30.13 -18.91
N PRO A 331 9.74 -29.94 -17.58
CA PRO A 331 8.53 -29.89 -16.78
C PRO A 331 7.66 -28.79 -17.39
N ALA A 332 6.55 -29.17 -18.02
CA ALA A 332 5.49 -28.20 -18.22
C ALA A 332 5.19 -27.64 -16.84
N ALA A 333 5.03 -26.31 -16.72
CA ALA A 333 4.38 -25.74 -15.55
C ALA A 333 3.13 -26.59 -15.31
N ARG A 334 3.14 -27.34 -14.20
CA ARG A 334 2.38 -28.58 -14.09
C ARG A 334 0.89 -28.27 -14.18
N GLY A 335 0.22 -28.76 -15.24
CA GLY A 335 -1.23 -28.71 -15.39
C GLY A 335 -1.72 -27.70 -16.44
N ALA A 336 -2.91 -27.94 -16.99
CA ALA A 336 -3.52 -27.33 -18.18
C ALA A 336 -3.29 -25.82 -18.33
N ALA A 337 -3.34 -25.29 -19.56
CA ALA A 337 -3.20 -23.86 -19.86
C ALA A 337 -3.99 -22.93 -18.91
N GLU A 338 -5.13 -23.38 -18.39
CA GLU A 338 -5.93 -22.71 -17.35
C GLU A 338 -5.22 -22.56 -16.00
N GLN A 339 -4.48 -23.57 -15.53
CA GLN A 339 -3.67 -23.52 -14.31
C GLN A 339 -2.41 -22.68 -14.50
N ALA A 340 -1.84 -22.67 -15.72
CA ALA A 340 -0.74 -21.77 -16.06
C ALA A 340 -1.21 -20.30 -16.10
N ASP A 341 -2.40 -20.02 -16.61
CA ASP A 341 -2.99 -18.68 -16.61
C ASP A 341 -3.40 -18.24 -15.20
N GLN A 342 -3.95 -19.14 -14.37
CA GLN A 342 -4.19 -18.87 -12.95
C GLN A 342 -2.88 -18.60 -12.19
N ALA A 343 -1.82 -19.35 -12.47
CA ALA A 343 -0.51 -19.12 -11.86
C ALA A 343 0.08 -17.76 -12.31
N ARG A 344 -0.04 -17.39 -13.59
CA ARG A 344 0.37 -16.07 -14.10
C ARG A 344 -0.42 -14.93 -13.45
N GLN A 345 -1.73 -15.10 -13.31
CA GLN A 345 -2.58 -14.14 -12.62
C GLN A 345 -2.22 -14.02 -11.14
N ALA A 346 -1.95 -15.15 -10.46
CA ALA A 346 -1.52 -15.16 -9.07
C ALA A 346 -0.13 -14.51 -8.88
N ILE A 347 0.79 -14.72 -9.83
CA ILE A 347 2.09 -14.03 -9.85
C ILE A 347 1.89 -12.53 -10.08
N GLY A 348 1.05 -12.13 -11.04
CA GLY A 348 0.74 -10.73 -11.31
C GLY A 348 0.10 -10.03 -10.11
N ALA A 349 -0.86 -10.68 -9.45
CA ALA A 349 -1.48 -10.21 -8.22
C ALA A 349 -0.44 -10.12 -7.09
N GLY A 350 0.40 -11.14 -6.91
CA GLY A 350 1.46 -11.15 -5.91
C GLY A 350 2.51 -10.07 -6.12
N LEU A 351 2.87 -9.76 -7.38
CA LEU A 351 3.76 -8.64 -7.73
C LEU A 351 3.11 -7.29 -7.42
N LYS A 352 1.82 -7.13 -7.75
CA LYS A 352 1.05 -5.93 -7.42
C LYS A 352 0.98 -5.71 -5.91
N ASP A 353 0.59 -6.71 -5.14
CA ASP A 353 0.47 -6.63 -3.68
C ASP A 353 1.82 -6.40 -3.01
N PHE A 354 2.89 -6.94 -3.58
CA PHE A 354 4.25 -6.65 -3.12
C PHE A 354 4.67 -5.22 -3.44
N ALA A 355 4.36 -4.69 -4.62
CA ALA A 355 4.62 -3.30 -4.97
C ALA A 355 3.89 -2.33 -4.03
N VAL A 356 2.60 -2.59 -3.74
CA VAL A 356 1.80 -1.79 -2.81
C VAL A 356 2.44 -1.79 -1.42
N ARG A 357 2.79 -2.96 -0.87
CA ARG A 357 3.45 -3.04 0.44
C ARG A 357 4.78 -2.31 0.52
N LEU A 358 5.59 -2.34 -0.54
CA LEU A 358 6.85 -1.57 -0.58
C LEU A 358 6.58 -0.07 -0.58
N LEU A 359 5.56 0.41 -1.31
CA LEU A 359 5.19 1.82 -1.30
C LEU A 359 4.64 2.25 0.07
N GLU A 360 3.84 1.42 0.73
CA GLU A 360 3.36 1.65 2.10
C GLU A 360 4.50 1.73 3.12
N GLN A 361 5.58 0.97 2.92
CA GLN A 361 6.79 1.02 3.74
C GLN A 361 7.69 2.24 3.45
N GLY A 362 7.28 3.11 2.51
CA GLY A 362 7.99 4.35 2.19
C GLY A 362 9.13 4.20 1.17
N PHE A 363 9.21 3.08 0.44
CA PHE A 363 10.16 2.95 -0.66
C PHE A 363 9.73 3.82 -1.86
N SER A 364 10.72 4.38 -2.57
CA SER A 364 10.48 5.12 -3.82
C SER A 364 10.14 4.18 -4.98
N LEU A 365 9.42 4.70 -5.99
CA LEU A 365 9.09 3.94 -7.21
C LEU A 365 10.35 3.36 -7.88
N ARG A 366 11.44 4.12 -7.90
CA ARG A 366 12.71 3.64 -8.46
C ARG A 366 13.29 2.47 -7.66
N ALA A 367 13.28 2.54 -6.33
CA ALA A 367 13.76 1.44 -5.49
C ALA A 367 12.91 0.16 -5.69
N VAL A 368 11.59 0.32 -5.83
CA VAL A 368 10.67 -0.78 -6.17
C VAL A 368 11.00 -1.37 -7.55
N ALA A 369 11.20 -0.52 -8.57
CA ALA A 369 11.56 -0.96 -9.91
C ALA A 369 12.89 -1.74 -9.92
N GLN A 370 13.92 -1.24 -9.23
CA GLN A 370 15.21 -1.93 -9.11
C GLN A 370 15.08 -3.30 -8.44
N ARG A 371 14.25 -3.43 -7.39
CA ARG A 371 13.96 -4.72 -6.77
C ARG A 371 13.30 -5.69 -7.76
N PHE A 372 12.37 -5.22 -8.57
CA PHE A 372 11.78 -6.04 -9.63
C PHE A 372 12.76 -6.39 -10.74
N THR A 373 13.64 -5.48 -11.15
CA THR A 373 14.72 -5.77 -12.12
C THR A 373 15.68 -6.81 -11.58
N GLY A 374 16.08 -6.71 -10.31
CA GLY A 374 16.91 -7.72 -9.65
C GLY A 374 16.21 -9.08 -9.56
N LEU A 375 14.91 -9.10 -9.27
CA LEU A 375 14.10 -10.32 -9.25
C LEU A 375 13.96 -10.93 -10.65
N ALA A 376 13.68 -10.10 -11.67
CA ALA A 376 13.61 -10.54 -13.06
C ALA A 376 14.93 -11.17 -13.52
N GLY A 377 16.07 -10.57 -13.20
CA GLY A 377 17.39 -11.14 -13.51
C GLY A 377 17.68 -12.47 -12.78
N ARG A 378 16.99 -12.77 -11.67
CA ARG A 378 17.09 -14.08 -10.99
C ARG A 378 16.19 -15.15 -11.60
N VAL A 379 15.06 -14.73 -12.17
CA VAL A 379 14.03 -15.61 -12.77
C VAL A 379 14.26 -15.79 -14.27
N GLU A 380 15.10 -14.97 -14.90
CA GLU A 380 15.44 -15.08 -16.31
C GLU A 380 16.04 -16.47 -16.61
N PRO A 381 15.43 -17.24 -17.52
CA PRO A 381 15.96 -18.55 -17.88
C PRO A 381 17.34 -18.39 -18.52
N LEU A 382 18.34 -19.02 -17.92
CA LEU A 382 19.69 -19.11 -18.50
C LEU A 382 19.59 -19.82 -19.86
N PRO A 383 19.99 -19.18 -20.98
CA PRO A 383 19.95 -19.84 -22.27
C PRO A 383 20.96 -21.00 -22.28
N GLY A 384 20.56 -22.15 -22.82
CA GLY A 384 21.42 -23.34 -22.87
C GLY A 384 22.78 -23.09 -23.56
N SER A 385 22.82 -22.15 -24.51
CA SER A 385 24.04 -21.71 -25.18
C SER A 385 25.08 -21.09 -24.23
N ALA A 386 24.67 -20.46 -23.13
CA ALA A 386 25.59 -19.92 -22.12
C ALA A 386 26.32 -21.01 -21.32
N LEU A 387 25.86 -22.26 -21.39
CA LEU A 387 26.49 -23.41 -20.75
C LEU A 387 27.44 -24.18 -21.67
N LEU A 388 27.42 -23.92 -22.99
CA LEU A 388 28.32 -24.56 -23.95
C LEU A 388 29.81 -24.32 -23.65
N PRO A 389 30.26 -23.12 -23.23
CA PRO A 389 31.65 -22.92 -22.84
C PRO A 389 32.07 -23.74 -21.62
N LYS A 390 31.13 -24.00 -20.69
CA LYS A 390 31.39 -24.83 -19.51
C LYS A 390 31.50 -26.32 -19.88
N LEU A 391 30.66 -26.78 -20.81
CA LEU A 391 30.78 -28.12 -21.38
C LEU A 391 32.12 -28.28 -22.10
N ALA A 392 32.52 -27.29 -22.89
CA ALA A 392 33.79 -27.27 -23.61
C ALA A 392 35.02 -27.34 -22.67
N ALA A 393 34.94 -26.71 -21.50
CA ALA A 393 36.01 -26.70 -20.50
C ALA A 393 36.19 -28.04 -19.74
N LEU A 394 35.23 -28.96 -19.81
CA LEU A 394 35.39 -30.30 -19.22
C LEU A 394 36.41 -31.11 -20.02
N PRO A 395 37.28 -31.90 -19.36
CA PRO A 395 38.31 -32.71 -20.01
C PRO A 395 37.72 -33.49 -21.18
N GLN A 396 38.28 -33.26 -22.36
CA GLN A 396 37.92 -34.03 -23.54
C GLN A 396 38.59 -35.41 -23.43
N PRO A 397 37.89 -36.50 -23.74
CA PRO A 397 38.57 -37.76 -23.96
C PRO A 397 39.62 -37.59 -25.07
N PRO A 398 40.88 -38.03 -24.88
CA PRO A 398 41.88 -37.93 -25.95
C PRO A 398 41.46 -38.79 -27.16
N GLY A 399 41.39 -38.16 -28.34
CA GLY A 399 40.98 -38.75 -29.64
C GLY A 399 39.51 -38.46 -29.95
N THR A 400 39.14 -37.58 -30.86
CA THR A 400 39.43 -37.59 -32.30
C THR A 400 39.63 -36.15 -32.78
N ALA A 401 40.59 -35.94 -33.66
CA ALA A 401 40.79 -34.64 -34.30
C ALA A 401 39.52 -34.23 -35.07
N PRO A 402 39.13 -32.94 -35.06
CA PRO A 402 38.04 -32.47 -35.90
C PRO A 402 38.45 -32.60 -37.38
N THR A 403 37.65 -33.36 -38.15
CA THR A 403 37.69 -33.28 -39.62
C THR A 403 37.25 -31.89 -40.04
N ALA A 404 38.20 -31.11 -40.55
CA ALA A 404 37.93 -29.85 -41.22
C ALA A 404 37.35 -30.12 -42.62
N THR A 405 36.11 -29.70 -42.85
CA THR A 405 35.59 -29.14 -44.11
C THR A 405 34.34 -28.35 -43.84
#